data_AF-A0A2E5TSK6-F1
#
_entry.id   AF-A0A2E5TSK6-F1
#
_cell.length_a   1.000
_cell.length_b   1.000
_cell.length_c   1.000
_cell.angle_alpha   90.00
_cell.angle_beta   90.00
_cell.angle_gamma   90.00
#
_symmetry.space_group_name_H-M   'P 1'
#
loop_
_entity.id
_entity.type
_entity.pdbx_description
1 polymer ?
#
loop_
_entity_poly.entity_id
_entity_poly.type
_entity_poly.pdbx_seq_one_letter_code
_entity_poly.pdbx_strand_id
1 'polypeptide(L)' 'MEGIGSCTLVAPTCLESDAYTTAACILGVQKSRELLSQRYGMRFILLPNKGVAKTVVMGKFPLQD' A
#
# COMPACT_ATOMS: atom_id res chain seq x y z
N MET A 1 -10.98 -7.67 -11.90
CA MET A 1 -10.29 -6.54 -11.25
C MET A 1 -10.03 -6.99 -9.83
N GLU A 2 -8.78 -7.02 -9.38
CA GLU A 2 -8.48 -7.28 -7.95
C GLU A 2 -8.75 -5.97 -7.19
N GLY A 3 -9.57 -6.01 -6.14
CA GLY A 3 -9.86 -4.84 -5.32
C GLY A 3 -8.77 -4.64 -4.25
N ILE A 4 -8.52 -3.40 -3.83
CA ILE A 4 -7.68 -3.15 -2.65
C ILE A 4 -8.52 -3.46 -1.42
N GLY A 5 -8.13 -4.50 -0.67
CA GLY A 5 -8.74 -4.82 0.62
C GLY A 5 -8.16 -3.99 1.75
N SER A 6 -6.85 -3.74 1.73
CA SER A 6 -6.20 -2.81 2.65
C SER A 6 -4.91 -2.24 2.10
N CYS A 7 -4.52 -1.09 2.64
CA CYS A 7 -3.20 -0.50 2.49
C CYS A 7 -2.64 -0.22 3.89
N THR A 8 -1.36 -0.53 4.09
CA THR A 8 -0.59 -0.16 5.28
C THR A 8 0.58 0.67 4.81
N LEU A 9 0.77 1.87 5.36
CA LEU A 9 1.85 2.79 4.99
C LEU A 9 2.65 3.22 6.22
N VAL A 10 3.97 3.12 6.14
CA VAL A 10 4.91 3.58 7.17
C VAL A 10 5.46 4.94 6.78
N ALA A 11 5.31 5.91 7.68
CA ALA A 11 5.75 7.29 7.52
C ALA A 11 6.34 7.84 8.84
N PRO A 12 7.07 8.96 8.81
CA PRO A 12 7.65 9.58 10.01
C PRO A 12 6.62 10.04 11.05
N THR A 13 5.40 10.36 10.61
CA THR A 13 4.31 10.81 11.48
C THR A 13 3.02 10.03 11.22
N CYS A 14 2.18 9.88 12.24
CA CYS A 14 0.86 9.25 12.08
C CYS A 14 -0.04 10.05 11.12
N LEU A 15 0.09 11.38 11.11
CA LEU A 15 -0.63 12.25 10.18
C LEU A 15 -0.26 11.95 8.71
N GLU A 16 1.04 11.84 8.40
CA GLU A 16 1.49 11.43 7.07
C GLU A 16 1.00 10.03 6.73
N SER A 17 1.11 9.08 7.67
CA SER A 17 0.66 7.71 7.46
C SER A 17 -0.82 7.64 7.08
N ASP A 18 -1.68 8.31 7.84
CA ASP A 18 -3.13 8.34 7.60
C ASP A 18 -3.47 8.96 6.24
N ALA A 19 -2.97 10.18 5.98
CA ALA A 19 -3.25 10.91 4.74
C ALA A 19 -2.78 10.16 3.49
N TYR A 20 -1.55 9.64 3.50
CA TYR A 20 -0.99 8.97 2.32
C TYR A 20 -1.51 7.54 2.15
N THR A 21 -1.96 6.86 3.20
CA THR A 21 -2.67 5.58 3.06
C THR A 21 -3.99 5.77 2.33
N THR A 22 -4.77 6.80 2.68
CA THR A 22 -6.01 7.15 1.96
C THR A 22 -5.72 7.47 0.50
N ALA A 23 -4.72 8.31 0.22
CA ALA A 23 -4.32 8.63 -1.15
C ALA A 23 -3.91 7.37 -1.92
N ALA A 24 -3.13 6.48 -1.30
CA ALA A 24 -2.66 5.25 -1.91
C ALA A 24 -3.80 4.28 -2.29
N CYS A 25 -4.85 4.19 -1.47
CA CYS A 25 -6.06 3.43 -1.79
C CYS A 25 -6.79 3.97 -3.02
N ILE A 26 -6.88 5.30 -3.19
CA ILE A 26 -7.55 5.94 -4.33
C ILE A 26 -6.72 5.80 -5.61
N LEU A 27 -5.41 6.03 -5.50
CA LEU A 27 -4.49 5.97 -6.64
C LEU A 27 -4.29 4.56 -7.18
N GLY A 28 -4.48 3.55 -6.33
CA GLY A 28 -4.21 2.17 -6.67
C GLY A 28 -2.72 1.82 -6.58
N VAL A 29 -2.41 0.52 -6.66
CA VAL A 29 -1.05 -0.02 -6.43
C VAL A 29 -0.01 0.60 -7.35
N GLN A 30 -0.27 0.65 -8.65
CA GLN A 30 0.72 1.07 -9.64
C GLN A 30 1.09 2.54 -9.48
N LYS A 31 0.11 3.42 -9.39
CA LYS A 31 0.35 4.86 -9.26
C LYS A 31 0.89 5.24 -7.88
N SER A 32 0.50 4.52 -6.84
CA SER A 32 1.12 4.65 -5.51
C SER A 32 2.60 4.27 -5.53
N ARG A 33 2.99 3.22 -6.27
CA ARG A 33 4.40 2.86 -6.44
C ARG A 33 5.19 3.99 -7.09
N GLU A 34 4.70 4.52 -8.20
CA GLU A 34 5.38 5.59 -8.94
C GLU A 34 5.56 6.86 -8.10
N LEU A 35 4.53 7.26 -7.35
CA LEU A 35 4.50 8.56 -6.67
C LEU A 35 5.00 8.53 -5.23
N LEU A 36 4.79 7.42 -4.50
CA LEU A 36 4.96 7.39 -3.04
C LEU A 36 6.08 6.46 -2.57
N SER A 37 6.49 5.46 -3.36
CA SER A 37 7.44 4.43 -2.89
C SER A 37 8.87 4.92 -2.63
N GLN A 38 9.23 6.08 -3.18
CA GLN A 38 10.52 6.71 -2.91
C GLN A 38 10.62 7.25 -1.47
N ARG A 39 9.48 7.65 -0.90
CA ARG A 39 9.41 8.29 0.42
C ARG A 39 8.86 7.35 1.51
N TYR A 40 7.90 6.51 1.16
CA TYR A 40 7.17 5.68 2.12
C TYR A 40 7.27 4.19 1.81
N GLY A 41 7.33 3.39 2.87
CA GLY A 41 7.10 1.94 2.79
C GLY A 41 5.61 1.67 2.76
N MET A 42 5.14 0.84 1.83
CA MET A 42 3.73 0.47 1.73
C MET A 42 3.55 -1.04 1.53
N ARG A 43 2.45 -1.56 2.06
CA ARG A 43 1.94 -2.91 1.82
C ARG A 43 0.47 -2.84 1.44
N PHE A 44 0.12 -3.43 0.31
CA PHE A 44 -1.26 -3.61 -0.12
C PHE A 44 -1.67 -5.07 0.03
N ILE A 45 -2.90 -5.29 0.51
CA ILE A 45 -3.58 -6.57 0.42
C ILE A 45 -4.62 -6.45 -0.69
N LEU A 46 -4.46 -7.25 -1.74
CA LEU A 46 -5.34 -7.28 -2.90
C LEU A 46 -6.28 -8.46 -2.77
N LEU A 47 -7.58 -8.18 -2.85
CA LEU A 47 -8.64 -9.17 -2.83
C LEU A 47 -8.98 -9.55 -4.27
N PRO A 48 -8.70 -10.78 -4.71
CA PRO A 48 -9.11 -11.22 -6.03
C PRO A 48 -10.63 -11.51 -6.06
N ASN A 49 -11.21 -11.46 -7.25
CA ASN A 49 -12.62 -11.87 -7.46
C ASN A 49 -12.84 -13.36 -7.14
N LYS A 50 -11.80 -14.20 -7.22
CA LYS A 50 -11.76 -15.61 -6.82
C LYS A 50 -10.33 -15.96 -6.38
N GLY A 51 -10.20 -16.75 -5.30
CA GLY A 51 -8.90 -17.24 -4.82
C GLY A 51 -8.37 -16.50 -3.58
N VAL A 52 -7.07 -16.62 -3.33
CA VAL A 52 -6.41 -16.13 -2.11
C VAL A 52 -5.94 -14.69 -2.29
N ALA A 53 -6.03 -13.89 -1.22
CA ALA A 53 -5.52 -12.53 -1.19
C ALA A 53 -4.03 -12.47 -1.57
N LYS A 54 -3.63 -11.43 -2.29
CA LYS A 54 -2.24 -11.18 -2.69
C LYS A 54 -1.66 -10.02 -1.91
N THR A 55 -0.40 -10.14 -1.50
CA THR A 55 0.33 -9.06 -0.84
C THR A 55 1.28 -8.40 -1.81
N VAL A 56 1.23 -7.08 -1.91
CA VAL A 56 2.21 -6.28 -2.66
C VAL A 56 2.92 -5.35 -1.71
N VAL A 57 4.23 -5.51 -1.60
CA VAL A 57 5.10 -4.66 -0.78
C VAL A 57 5.89 -3.73 -1.69
N MET A 58 6.10 -2.49 -1.28
CA MET A 58 6.91 -1.51 -2.00
C MET A 58 7.57 -0.51 -1.06
N GLY A 59 8.62 0.13 -1.56
CA GLY A 59 9.45 1.03 -0.76
C GLY A 59 10.13 0.28 0.39
N LYS A 60 10.48 1.00 1.45
CA LYS A 60 11.11 0.44 2.66
C LYS A 60 10.08 -0.03 3.69
N PHE A 61 9.06 -0.76 3.25
CA PHE A 61 8.12 -1.36 4.20
C PHE A 61 8.86 -2.46 4.98
N PRO A 62 8.75 -2.52 6.31
CA PRO A 62 9.41 -3.55 7.10
C PRO A 62 8.91 -4.92 6.64
N LEU A 63 9.83 -5.77 6.18
CA LEU A 63 9.55 -7.17 5.92
C LEU A 63 9.35 -7.84 7.28
N GLN A 64 8.29 -8.65 7.41
CA GLN A 64 8.22 -9.60 8.51
C GLN A 64 9.12 -10.78 8.14
N ASP A 65 10.09 -11.08 9.01
CA ASP A 65 10.83 -12.35 9.01
C ASP A 65 9.88 -13.55 9.18
#